data_AF-A0A7N9D5C5-F1
#
_entry.id   AF-A0A7N9D5C5-F1
#
_cell.length_a   1.000
_cell.length_b   1.000
_cell.length_c   1.000
_cell.angle_alpha   90.00
_cell.angle_beta   90.00
_cell.angle_gamma   90.00
#
_symmetry.space_group_name_H-M   'P 1'
#
loop_
_entity.id
_entity.type
_entity.pdbx_description
1 polymer ?
#
loop_
_entity_poly.entity_id
_entity_poly.type
_entity_poly.pdbx_seq_one_letter_code
_entity_poly.pdbx_strand_id
1 'polypeptide(L)'
;MLIGSSEQEAANTLDLLVRHLHARGWEIKPRKIQGPSTSVKFLGVQWCGACQDIPSKVKDKLLHLAPPTTKKEAQRLVGLFGFWRQHITHLGVLLWPIYRVTGKAASFEWDPEQEKALQQVQAAVQAALPLGPYDPADPIVLEGSVSDRDAVWSLWR
;
A
#
# COMPACT_ATOMS: atom_id res chain seq x y z
N MET A 1 -0.87 6.29 15.92
CA MET A 1 -2.18 5.61 15.99
C MET A 1 -2.17 4.75 17.22
N LEU A 2 -3.23 4.76 18.01
CA LEU A 2 -3.39 3.87 19.16
C LEU A 2 -4.38 2.78 18.77
N ILE A 3 -4.01 1.53 18.96
CA ILE A 3 -4.88 0.36 18.75
C ILE A 3 -5.02 -0.29 20.12
N GLY A 4 -6.26 -0.47 20.57
CA GLY A 4 -6.58 -1.16 21.82
C GLY A 4 -7.63 -2.22 21.57
N SER A 5 -7.79 -3.13 22.53
CA SER A 5 -8.77 -4.23 22.45
C SER A 5 -10.18 -3.75 22.77
N SER A 6 -10.30 -2.57 23.39
CA SER A 6 -11.58 -1.88 23.67
C SER A 6 -11.46 -0.37 23.48
N GLU A 7 -12.60 0.28 23.24
CA GLU A 7 -12.69 1.74 23.15
C GLU A 7 -12.23 2.42 24.45
N GLN A 8 -12.57 1.85 25.60
CA GLN A 8 -12.16 2.38 26.91
C GLN A 8 -10.64 2.34 27.09
N GLU A 9 -10.00 1.23 26.72
CA GLU A 9 -8.54 1.09 26.78
C GLU A 9 -7.86 2.09 25.86
N ALA A 10 -8.35 2.24 24.63
CA ALA A 10 -7.84 3.22 23.66
C ALA A 10 -7.97 4.66 24.18
N ALA A 11 -9.12 5.01 24.77
CA ALA A 11 -9.36 6.33 25.35
C ALA A 11 -8.45 6.63 26.56
N ASN A 12 -8.29 5.66 27.47
CA ASN A 12 -7.39 5.79 28.62
C ASN A 12 -5.93 5.96 28.18
N THR A 13 -5.50 5.17 27.20
CA THR A 13 -4.14 5.25 26.63
C THR A 13 -3.89 6.59 25.94
N LEU A 14 -4.92 7.12 25.26
CA LEU A 14 -4.84 8.43 24.63
C LEU A 14 -4.66 9.54 25.67
N ASP A 15 -5.43 9.54 26.76
CA ASP A 15 -5.30 10.54 27.82
C ASP A 15 -3.91 10.49 28.48
N LEU A 16 -3.42 9.28 28.78
CA LEU A 16 -2.05 9.06 29.29
C LEU A 16 -0.99 9.60 28.33
N LEU A 17 -1.11 9.32 27.03
CA LEU A 17 -0.17 9.79 26.01
C LEU A 17 -0.19 11.32 25.90
N VAL A 18 -1.37 11.94 25.89
CA VAL A 18 -1.50 13.40 25.79
C VAL A 18 -0.87 14.08 27.01
N ARG A 19 -1.15 13.60 28.23
CA ARG A 19 -0.53 14.12 29.45
C ARG A 19 1.00 13.98 29.43
N HIS A 20 1.48 12.82 28.98
CA HIS A 20 2.91 12.54 28.88
C HIS A 20 3.62 13.46 27.89
N LEU A 21 3.01 13.71 26.73
CA LEU A 21 3.53 14.63 25.72
C LEU A 21 3.51 16.08 26.23
N HIS A 22 2.43 16.49 26.89
CA HIS A 22 2.34 17.80 27.52
C HIS A 22 3.42 18.03 28.58
N ALA A 23 3.69 17.03 29.42
CA ALA A 23 4.77 17.08 30.41
C ALA A 23 6.17 17.25 29.78
N ARG A 24 6.32 16.92 28.49
CA ARG A 24 7.55 17.14 27.70
C ARG A 24 7.52 18.40 26.83
N GLY A 25 6.55 19.28 27.04
CA GLY A 25 6.41 20.54 26.30
C GLY A 25 5.79 20.40 24.91
N TRP A 26 5.17 19.26 24.59
CA TRP A 26 4.45 19.07 23.33
C TRP A 26 2.98 19.42 23.49
N GLU A 27 2.44 20.22 22.57
CA GLU A 27 1.02 20.57 22.56
C GLU A 27 0.29 19.86 21.42
N ILE A 28 -0.78 19.14 21.76
CA ILE A 28 -1.66 18.49 20.79
C ILE A 28 -2.95 19.29 20.70
N LYS A 29 -3.27 19.78 19.51
CA LYS A 29 -4.56 20.46 19.26
C LYS A 29 -5.70 19.44 19.37
N PRO A 30 -6.68 19.61 20.29
CA PRO A 30 -7.78 18.66 20.46
C PRO A 30 -8.56 18.41 19.16
N ARG A 31 -8.69 19.45 18.31
CA ARG A 31 -9.37 19.37 17.01
C ARG A 31 -8.71 18.41 16.00
N LYS A 32 -7.43 18.05 16.21
CA LYS A 32 -6.70 17.11 15.35
C LYS A 32 -6.74 15.67 15.89
N ILE A 33 -7.24 15.47 17.10
CA ILE A 33 -7.45 14.15 17.67
C ILE A 33 -8.68 13.55 17.02
N GLN A 34 -8.51 12.40 16.38
CA GLN A 34 -9.62 11.57 15.94
C GLN A 34 -10.02 10.70 17.12
N GLY A 35 -11.30 10.71 17.47
CA GLY A 35 -11.82 9.89 18.56
C GLY A 35 -11.69 8.39 18.28
N PRO A 36 -12.08 7.54 19.25
CA PRO A 36 -12.13 6.10 19.04
C PRO A 36 -12.95 5.75 17.79
N SER A 37 -12.43 4.85 16.98
CA SER A 37 -13.09 4.38 15.77
C SER A 37 -12.63 2.97 15.46
N THR A 38 -13.53 2.16 14.94
CA THR A 38 -13.20 0.83 14.40
C THR A 38 -12.40 0.92 13.11
N SER A 39 -12.47 2.05 12.40
CA SER A 39 -11.73 2.31 11.18
C SER A 39 -11.16 3.73 11.10
N VAL A 40 -9.90 3.84 10.72
CA VAL A 40 -9.17 5.11 10.64
C VAL A 40 -8.28 5.18 9.40
N LYS A 41 -8.22 6.34 8.77
CA LYS A 41 -7.27 6.60 7.70
C LYS A 41 -6.00 7.22 8.28
N PHE A 42 -4.87 6.53 8.16
CA PHE A 42 -3.58 7.00 8.65
C PHE A 42 -2.48 6.76 7.61
N LEU A 43 -1.71 7.81 7.30
CA LEU A 43 -0.63 7.80 6.29
C LEU A 43 -1.07 7.27 4.91
N GLY A 44 -2.31 7.56 4.51
CA GLY A 44 -2.84 7.14 3.21
C GLY A 44 -3.44 5.73 3.18
N VAL A 45 -3.24 4.92 4.23
CA VAL A 45 -3.76 3.55 4.39
C VAL A 45 -5.05 3.56 5.19
N GLN A 46 -5.99 2.68 4.85
CA GLN A 46 -7.19 2.44 5.65
C GLN A 46 -6.88 1.36 6.68
N TRP A 47 -7.13 1.65 7.95
CA TRP A 47 -6.98 0.70 9.05
C TRP A 47 -8.36 0.29 9.53
N CYS A 48 -8.57 -1.01 9.73
CA CYS A 48 -9.76 -1.60 10.35
C CYS A 48 -9.28 -2.55 11.45
N GLY A 49 -9.31 -2.09 12.70
CA GLY A 49 -8.57 -2.75 13.79
C GLY A 49 -7.07 -2.84 13.47
N ALA A 50 -6.51 -4.05 13.51
CA ALA A 50 -5.13 -4.32 13.15
C ALA A 50 -4.89 -4.58 11.66
N CYS A 51 -5.96 -4.65 10.85
CA CYS A 51 -5.88 -4.91 9.42
C CYS A 51 -5.70 -3.61 8.62
N GLN A 52 -4.86 -3.65 7.59
CA GLN A 52 -4.60 -2.58 6.65
C GLN A 52 -5.25 -2.90 5.30
N ASP A 53 -5.85 -1.91 4.65
CA ASP A 53 -6.38 -2.03 3.29
C ASP A 53 -6.10 -0.75 2.48
N ILE A 54 -6.14 -0.90 1.16
CA ILE A 54 -6.13 0.22 0.23
C ILE A 54 -7.49 0.93 0.34
N PRO A 55 -7.55 2.24 0.65
CA PRO A 55 -8.83 2.95 0.70
C PRO A 55 -9.59 2.83 -0.63
N SER A 56 -10.92 2.68 -0.58
CA SER A 56 -11.77 2.54 -1.78
C SER A 56 -11.53 3.63 -2.82
N LYS A 57 -11.50 4.90 -2.39
CA LYS A 57 -11.19 6.05 -3.26
C LYS A 57 -9.82 5.98 -3.94
N VAL A 58 -8.87 5.26 -3.33
CA VAL A 58 -7.56 5.01 -3.94
C VAL A 58 -7.65 3.85 -4.91
N LYS A 59 -8.34 2.75 -4.56
CA LYS A 59 -8.64 1.65 -5.51
C LYS A 59 -9.29 2.23 -6.77
N ASP A 60 -10.36 3.01 -6.65
CA ASP A 60 -11.06 3.67 -7.77
C ASP A 60 -10.11 4.45 -8.70
N LYS A 61 -9.19 5.23 -8.12
CA LYS A 61 -8.22 6.00 -8.90
C LYS A 61 -7.20 5.13 -9.61
N LEU A 62 -6.73 4.06 -8.96
CA LEU A 62 -5.75 3.14 -9.54
C LEU A 62 -6.34 2.40 -10.75
N LEU A 63 -7.62 2.03 -10.71
CA LEU A 63 -8.32 1.34 -11.80
C LEU A 63 -8.49 2.19 -13.05
N HIS A 64 -8.63 3.50 -12.86
CA HIS A 64 -8.90 4.45 -13.94
C HIS A 64 -7.66 5.28 -14.33
N LEU A 65 -6.46 4.81 -13.97
CA LEU A 65 -5.23 5.42 -14.44
C LEU A 65 -5.14 5.30 -15.96
N ALA A 66 -4.94 6.44 -16.62
CA ALA A 66 -4.68 6.47 -18.04
C ALA A 66 -3.30 5.88 -18.37
N PRO A 67 -3.13 5.29 -19.57
CA PRO A 67 -1.82 4.90 -20.06
C PRO A 67 -0.84 6.09 -20.05
N PRO A 68 0.40 5.90 -19.56
CA PRO A 68 1.40 6.96 -19.57
C PRO A 68 1.85 7.26 -20.99
N THR A 69 2.00 8.55 -21.30
CA THR A 69 2.50 9.03 -22.59
C THR A 69 3.99 9.34 -22.56
N THR A 70 4.58 9.38 -21.36
CA THR A 70 6.00 9.64 -21.17
C THR A 70 6.64 8.66 -20.19
N LYS A 71 7.95 8.49 -20.32
CA LYS A 71 8.78 7.70 -19.39
C LYS A 71 8.61 8.13 -17.93
N LYS A 72 8.52 9.44 -17.68
CA LYS A 72 8.35 9.99 -16.33
C LYS A 72 6.98 9.62 -15.75
N GLU A 73 5.93 9.62 -16.57
CA GLU A 73 4.60 9.18 -16.15
C GLU A 73 4.59 7.68 -15.84
N ALA A 74 5.23 6.86 -16.68
CA ALA A 74 5.36 5.43 -16.43
C ALA A 74 6.15 5.13 -15.15
N GLN A 75 7.22 5.88 -14.86
CA GLN A 75 7.96 5.76 -13.59
C GLN A 75 7.09 6.15 -12.38
N ARG A 76 6.28 7.21 -12.49
CA ARG A 76 5.34 7.60 -11.43
C ARG A 76 4.29 6.52 -11.21
N LEU A 77 3.77 5.94 -12.27
CA LEU A 77 2.79 4.84 -12.23
C LEU A 77 3.37 3.62 -11.51
N VAL A 78 4.58 3.20 -11.87
CA VAL A 78 5.30 2.11 -11.19
C VAL A 78 5.50 2.42 -9.70
N GLY A 79 5.91 3.65 -9.36
CA GLY A 79 6.06 4.06 -7.97
C GLY A 79 4.74 4.04 -7.19
N LEU A 80 3.65 4.46 -7.82
CA LEU A 80 2.32 4.48 -7.22
C LEU A 80 1.79 3.08 -6.90
N PHE A 81 1.91 2.14 -7.84
CA PHE A 81 1.58 0.74 -7.56
C PHE A 81 2.56 0.12 -6.55
N GLY A 82 3.84 0.50 -6.63
CA GLY A 82 4.88 0.07 -5.71
C GLY A 82 4.57 0.37 -4.24
N PHE A 83 3.92 1.50 -3.94
CA PHE A 83 3.46 1.84 -2.59
C PHE A 83 2.46 0.80 -2.03
N TRP A 84 1.64 0.20 -2.90
CA TRP A 84 0.62 -0.79 -2.52
C TRP A 84 1.05 -2.25 -2.77
N ARG A 85 2.34 -2.49 -3.05
CA ARG A 85 2.86 -3.82 -3.46
C ARG A 85 2.44 -4.95 -2.53
N GLN A 86 2.41 -4.72 -1.22
CA GLN A 86 2.08 -5.76 -0.23
C GLN A 86 0.62 -6.24 -0.35
N HIS A 87 -0.28 -5.41 -0.87
CA HIS A 87 -1.70 -5.75 -1.03
C HIS A 87 -2.00 -6.44 -2.37
N ILE A 88 -1.12 -6.31 -3.36
CA ILE A 88 -1.39 -6.71 -4.75
C ILE A 88 -0.54 -7.93 -5.12
N THR A 89 -1.19 -9.06 -5.36
CA THR A 89 -0.52 -10.32 -5.66
C THR A 89 0.26 -10.28 -6.97
N HIS A 90 1.48 -10.81 -6.94
CA HIS A 90 2.40 -10.88 -8.08
C HIS A 90 2.70 -9.55 -8.77
N LEU A 91 2.54 -8.40 -8.08
CA LEU A 91 2.66 -7.07 -8.70
C LEU A 91 3.98 -6.87 -9.47
N GLY A 92 5.10 -7.41 -8.97
CA GLY A 92 6.39 -7.26 -9.66
C GLY A 92 6.44 -7.98 -11.01
N VAL A 93 5.77 -9.13 -11.14
CA VAL A 93 5.64 -9.87 -12.41
C VAL A 93 4.72 -9.11 -13.35
N LEU A 94 3.59 -8.61 -12.84
CA LEU A 94 2.63 -7.84 -13.64
C LEU A 94 3.23 -6.52 -14.16
N LEU A 95 4.06 -5.85 -13.37
CA LEU A 95 4.76 -4.62 -13.78
C LEU A 95 5.98 -4.87 -14.68
N TRP A 96 6.37 -6.13 -14.92
CA TRP A 96 7.58 -6.48 -15.67
C TRP A 96 7.68 -5.80 -17.04
N PRO A 97 6.64 -5.82 -17.89
CA PRO A 97 6.70 -5.15 -19.19
C PRO A 97 6.89 -3.63 -19.10
N ILE A 98 6.41 -3.01 -18.00
CA ILE A 98 6.51 -1.57 -17.75
C ILE A 98 7.89 -1.19 -17.19
N TYR A 99 8.53 -2.06 -16.40
CA TYR A 99 9.90 -1.84 -15.94
C TYR A 99 10.89 -1.70 -17.11
N ARG A 100 10.72 -2.49 -18.18
CA ARG A 100 11.60 -2.45 -19.36
C ARG A 100 11.63 -1.08 -20.05
N VAL A 101 10.49 -0.37 -20.09
CA VAL A 101 10.37 0.95 -20.76
C VAL A 101 10.67 2.13 -19.83
N THR A 102 10.78 1.89 -18.52
CA THR A 102 11.08 2.93 -17.51
C THR A 102 12.56 3.01 -17.14
N GLY A 103 13.38 2.03 -17.53
CA GLY A 103 14.82 1.97 -17.25
C GLY A 103 15.60 3.11 -17.91
N LYS A 104 16.64 3.65 -17.25
CA LYS A 104 17.34 4.89 -17.64
C LYS A 104 17.77 4.94 -19.12
N ALA A 105 18.32 3.84 -19.65
CA ALA A 105 18.82 3.75 -21.02
C ALA A 105 17.78 3.31 -22.08
N ALA A 106 16.58 2.91 -21.68
CA ALA A 106 15.54 2.43 -22.62
C ALA A 106 14.91 3.58 -23.44
N SER A 107 14.58 3.34 -24.71
CA SER A 107 13.59 4.16 -25.40
C SER A 107 12.23 3.96 -24.74
N PHE A 108 11.42 5.02 -24.70
CA PHE A 108 10.06 4.92 -24.17
C PHE A 108 9.12 4.66 -25.34
N GLU A 109 8.60 3.43 -25.39
CA GLU A 109 7.59 2.97 -26.33
C GLU A 109 6.49 2.31 -25.51
N TRP A 110 5.22 2.63 -25.81
CA TRP A 110 4.07 2.09 -25.11
C TRP A 110 3.28 1.21 -26.07
N ASP A 111 3.61 -0.07 -26.06
CA ASP A 111 3.06 -1.06 -26.98
C ASP A 111 1.88 -1.82 -26.33
N PRO A 112 1.16 -2.66 -27.09
CA PRO A 112 0.09 -3.49 -26.54
C PRO A 112 0.52 -4.36 -25.35
N GLU A 113 1.81 -4.68 -25.21
CA GLU A 113 2.33 -5.43 -24.07
C GLU A 113 2.29 -4.61 -22.76
N GLN A 114 2.71 -3.35 -22.79
CA GLN A 114 2.64 -2.46 -21.61
C GLN A 114 1.19 -2.10 -21.28
N GLU A 115 0.35 -1.93 -22.30
CA GLU A 115 -1.08 -1.69 -22.12
C GLU A 115 -1.75 -2.87 -21.41
N LYS A 116 -1.47 -4.10 -21.87
CA LYS A 116 -1.96 -5.32 -21.22
C LYS A 116 -1.46 -5.45 -19.79
N ALA A 117 -0.19 -5.12 -19.54
CA ALA A 117 0.39 -5.13 -18.19
C ALA A 117 -0.34 -4.13 -17.26
N LEU A 118 -0.63 -2.92 -17.74
CA LEU A 118 -1.38 -1.92 -16.97
C LEU A 118 -2.78 -2.43 -16.61
N GLN A 119 -3.50 -3.01 -17.59
CA GLN A 119 -4.84 -3.57 -17.37
C GLN A 119 -4.82 -4.73 -16.35
N GLN A 120 -3.81 -5.60 -16.41
CA GLN A 120 -3.65 -6.69 -15.46
C GLN A 120 -3.37 -6.18 -14.04
N VAL A 121 -2.52 -5.17 -13.88
CA VAL A 121 -2.25 -4.54 -12.58
C VAL A 121 -3.51 -3.86 -12.03
N GLN A 122 -4.26 -3.15 -12.88
CA GLN A 122 -5.53 -2.53 -12.50
C GLN A 122 -6.54 -3.58 -12.03
N ALA A 123 -6.67 -4.71 -12.75
CA ALA A 123 -7.51 -5.82 -12.31
C ALA A 123 -7.04 -6.41 -10.97
N ALA A 124 -5.74 -6.56 -10.77
CA ALA A 124 -5.17 -7.08 -9.52
C ALA A 124 -5.44 -6.16 -8.31
N VAL A 125 -5.59 -4.85 -8.53
CA VAL A 125 -5.97 -3.89 -7.46
C VAL A 125 -7.39 -4.15 -6.96
N GLN A 126 -8.32 -4.64 -7.80
CA GLN A 126 -9.65 -5.05 -7.34
C GLN A 126 -9.57 -6.25 -6.40
N ALA A 127 -8.67 -7.19 -6.70
CA ALA A 127 -8.42 -8.37 -5.89
C ALA A 127 -7.44 -8.11 -4.73
N ALA A 128 -7.09 -6.84 -4.45
CA ALA A 128 -6.13 -6.50 -3.41
C ALA A 128 -6.63 -6.95 -2.04
N LEU A 129 -5.76 -7.68 -1.33
CA LEU A 129 -6.08 -8.31 -0.05
C LEU A 129 -5.82 -7.34 1.11
N PRO A 130 -6.70 -7.35 2.14
CA PRO A 130 -6.40 -6.69 3.40
C PRO A 130 -5.24 -7.43 4.09
N LEU A 131 -4.32 -6.67 4.68
CA LEU A 131 -3.17 -7.21 5.39
C LEU A 131 -3.45 -7.21 6.90
N GLY A 132 -3.46 -8.39 7.50
CA GLY A 132 -3.63 -8.56 8.94
C GLY A 132 -2.35 -8.39 9.76
N PRO A 133 -2.46 -8.34 11.10
CA PRO A 133 -1.31 -8.41 12.00
C PRO A 133 -0.51 -9.70 11.77
N TYR A 134 0.78 -9.66 12.08
CA TYR A 134 1.63 -10.84 12.05
C TYR A 134 1.30 -11.74 13.23
N ASP A 135 0.94 -12.99 12.95
CA ASP A 135 0.98 -14.06 13.94
C ASP A 135 2.22 -14.94 13.69
N PRO A 136 3.16 -15.03 14.64
CA PRO A 136 4.30 -15.95 14.55
C PRO A 136 3.91 -17.43 14.44
N ALA A 137 2.67 -17.80 14.79
CA ALA A 137 2.17 -19.16 14.65
C ALA A 137 1.75 -19.51 13.21
N ASP A 138 1.47 -18.51 12.37
CA ASP A 138 1.09 -18.73 10.99
C ASP A 138 2.31 -19.06 10.11
N PRO A 139 2.21 -20.02 9.17
CA PRO A 139 3.29 -20.32 8.25
C PRO A 139 3.54 -19.14 7.32
N ILE A 140 4.81 -18.77 7.16
CA ILE A 140 5.22 -17.73 6.21
C ILE A 140 5.53 -18.38 4.86
N VAL A 141 4.89 -17.90 3.79
CA VAL A 141 5.14 -18.36 2.42
C VAL A 141 5.94 -17.29 1.67
N LEU A 142 7.14 -17.65 1.22
CA LEU A 142 7.94 -16.81 0.34
C LEU A 142 7.79 -17.32 -1.10
N GLU A 143 7.19 -16.51 -1.96
CA GLU A 143 7.11 -16.79 -3.39
C GLU A 143 8.21 -16.03 -4.13
N GLY A 144 9.07 -16.78 -4.82
CA GLY A 144 10.08 -16.25 -5.71
C GLY A 144 9.78 -16.62 -7.15
N SER A 145 9.84 -15.64 -8.04
CA SER A 145 9.82 -15.82 -9.49
C SER A 145 11.13 -15.28 -10.06
N VAL A 146 11.74 -16.03 -10.97
CA VAL A 146 13.02 -15.68 -11.58
C VAL A 146 12.81 -15.63 -13.09
N SER A 147 13.24 -14.53 -13.71
CA SER A 147 13.45 -14.42 -15.15
C SER A 147 14.95 -14.21 -15.43
N ASP A 148 15.41 -14.45 -16.66
CA ASP A 148 16.83 -14.53 -17.07
C ASP A 148 17.80 -13.52 -16.44
N ARG A 149 17.33 -12.31 -16.07
CA ARG A 149 18.16 -11.26 -15.46
C ARG A 149 17.62 -10.68 -14.16
N ASP A 150 16.42 -11.06 -13.73
CA ASP A 150 15.72 -10.39 -12.64
C ASP A 150 14.90 -11.36 -11.81
N ALA A 151 15.00 -11.23 -10.49
CA ALA A 151 14.21 -11.97 -9.52
C ALA A 151 13.15 -11.04 -8.90
N VAL A 152 11.89 -11.47 -8.96
CA VAL A 152 10.77 -10.84 -8.27
C VAL A 152 10.32 -11.77 -7.17
N TRP A 153 10.29 -11.26 -5.94
CA TRP A 153 9.78 -11.99 -4.79
C TRP A 153 8.63 -11.23 -4.13
N SER A 154 7.73 -11.99 -3.53
CA SER A 154 6.62 -11.49 -2.73
C SER A 154 6.46 -12.38 -1.51
N LEU A 155 6.31 -11.74 -0.35
CA LEU A 155 6.11 -12.42 0.92
C LEU A 155 4.60 -12.45 1.19
N TRP A 156 4.06 -13.65 1.34
CA TRP A 156 2.65 -13.89 1.62
C TRP A 156 2.47 -14.64 2.94
N ARG A 157 1.24 -14.55 3.45
CA ARG A 157 0.72 -15.35 4.55
C ARG A 157 -0.50 -16.10 4.04
#